data_AF-A0A258TGH3-F1
#
_entry.id   AF-A0A258TGH3-F1
#
_cell.length_a   1.000
_cell.length_b   1.000
_cell.length_c   1.000
_cell.angle_alpha   90.00
_cell.angle_beta   90.00
_cell.angle_gamma   90.00
#
_symmetry.space_group_name_H-M   'P 1'
#
loop_
_entity.id
_entity.type
_entity.pdbx_description
1 polymer ?
#
loop_
_entity_poly.entity_id
_entity_poly.type
_entity_poly.pdbx_seq_one_letter_code
_entity_poly.pdbx_strand_id
1 'polypeptide(L)'
;MNVNPVASRAGAVQSAIALASAKTGIDFNYLLGQAQVESGLNANARAGTSSASGLYQFIDQSWLAVVKKHGAEHGLGWAADSIQQGAGGKLTVADAGTRQAILALRNDPEAASLMAAEHAADNKAAIEGSLGRTATGTDLYMAHFLGLGGARSFLRQLDSNPNKIGAALFPAAANANRNIFYAGNGQPRTIADIYQRFAAKLDKGAADVGATGLASAKLDPGTATDTEIIPGNGESQSGATHWAQATLDQLNGGARRAETVLRPTPDNARLAYMMLASMGG
;
A
#
# COMPACT_ATOMS: atom_id res chain seq x y z
N MET A 1 7.16 -0.28 33.97
CA MET A 1 7.69 -0.16 32.60
C MET A 1 6.58 0.38 31.71
N ASN A 2 6.65 1.66 31.34
CA ASN A 2 5.70 2.24 30.40
C ASN A 2 6.16 1.86 28.99
N VAL A 3 5.53 0.83 28.40
CA VAL A 3 5.68 0.59 26.96
C VAL A 3 4.96 1.72 26.23
N ASN A 4 5.71 2.52 25.48
CA ASN A 4 5.14 3.62 24.70
C ASN A 4 4.18 3.06 23.64
N PRO A 5 2.85 3.31 23.73
CA PRO A 5 1.87 2.76 22.79
C PRO A 5 2.06 3.27 21.35
N VAL A 6 2.88 4.31 21.15
CA VAL A 6 3.26 4.82 19.83
C VAL A 6 4.31 3.93 19.17
N ALA A 7 5.27 3.40 19.94
CA ALA A 7 6.31 2.50 19.44
C ALA A 7 5.72 1.13 19.06
N SER A 8 4.73 0.63 19.82
CA SER A 8 4.03 -0.61 19.48
C SER A 8 3.16 -0.48 18.23
N ARG A 9 2.54 0.69 17.99
CA ARG A 9 1.78 0.97 16.76
C ARG A 9 2.66 1.12 15.53
N ALA A 10 3.80 1.82 15.66
CA ALA A 10 4.76 1.93 14.57
C ALA A 10 5.33 0.55 14.17
N GLY A 11 5.66 -0.29 15.16
CA GLY A 11 6.09 -1.67 14.91
C GLY A 11 5.01 -2.53 14.25
N ALA A 12 3.75 -2.39 14.65
CA ALA A 12 2.63 -3.10 14.00
C ALA A 12 2.43 -2.70 12.53
N VAL A 13 2.58 -1.41 12.20
CA VAL A 13 2.50 -0.92 10.81
C VAL A 13 3.66 -1.47 9.97
N GLN A 14 4.90 -1.42 10.47
CA GLN A 14 6.05 -1.94 9.73
C GLN A 14 5.92 -3.46 9.49
N SER A 15 5.45 -4.22 10.48
CA SER A 15 5.19 -5.66 10.31
C SER A 15 4.10 -5.95 9.26
N ALA A 16 3.02 -5.16 9.24
CA ALA A 16 1.98 -5.29 8.21
C ALA A 16 2.52 -4.99 6.80
N ILE A 17 3.38 -3.99 6.66
CA ILE A 17 4.04 -3.64 5.39
C ILE A 17 4.99 -4.76 4.95
N ALA A 18 5.78 -5.32 5.87
CA ALA A 18 6.67 -6.44 5.60
C ALA A 18 5.91 -7.69 5.16
N LEU A 19 4.79 -8.00 5.82
CA LEU A 19 3.91 -9.10 5.42
C LEU A 19 3.35 -8.91 4.01
N ALA A 20 2.88 -7.70 3.69
CA ALA A 20 2.35 -7.38 2.38
C ALA A 20 3.41 -7.46 1.26
N SER A 21 4.62 -6.96 1.55
CA SER A 21 5.78 -7.12 0.67
C SER A 21 6.06 -8.59 0.37
N ALA A 22 6.15 -9.42 1.42
CA ALA A 22 6.44 -10.85 1.28
C ALA A 22 5.36 -11.62 0.51
N LYS A 23 4.08 -11.27 0.68
CA LYS A 23 2.95 -11.95 0.01
C LYS A 23 2.80 -11.60 -1.46
N THR A 24 3.13 -10.36 -1.85
CA THR A 24 2.85 -9.83 -3.19
C THR A 24 4.09 -9.69 -4.07
N GLY A 25 5.28 -9.72 -3.46
CA GLY A 25 6.55 -9.49 -4.15
C GLY A 25 6.84 -8.01 -4.46
N ILE A 26 6.03 -7.08 -3.95
CA ILE A 26 6.35 -5.65 -4.03
C ILE A 26 7.39 -5.29 -2.97
N ASP A 27 8.35 -4.46 -3.35
CA ASP A 27 9.46 -4.05 -2.49
C ASP A 27 8.99 -3.35 -1.19
N PHE A 28 9.61 -3.75 -0.08
CA PHE A 28 9.28 -3.21 1.24
C PHE A 28 9.58 -1.71 1.35
N ASN A 29 10.73 -1.24 0.85
CA ASN A 29 11.10 0.17 0.95
C ASN A 29 10.13 1.03 0.13
N TYR A 30 9.68 0.55 -1.03
CA TYR A 30 8.62 1.20 -1.79
C TYR A 30 7.34 1.36 -0.95
N LEU A 31 6.81 0.28 -0.37
CA LEU A 31 5.58 0.32 0.41
C LEU A 31 5.69 1.18 1.66
N LEU A 32 6.84 1.13 2.33
CA LEU A 32 7.15 1.94 3.51
C LEU A 32 7.25 3.42 3.15
N GLY A 33 7.99 3.75 2.08
CA GLY A 33 8.13 5.11 1.58
C GLY A 33 6.79 5.70 1.15
N GLN A 34 5.95 4.92 0.46
CA GLN A 34 4.61 5.36 0.08
C GLN A 34 3.75 5.62 1.31
N ALA A 35 3.70 4.70 2.29
CA ALA A 35 2.90 4.90 3.50
C ALA A 35 3.34 6.12 4.31
N GLN A 36 4.65 6.37 4.40
CA GLN A 36 5.19 7.56 5.06
C GLN A 36 4.82 8.85 4.32
N VAL A 37 4.91 8.85 2.99
CA VAL A 37 4.56 10.04 2.19
C VAL A 37 3.06 10.35 2.23
N GLU A 38 2.21 9.33 2.21
CA GLU A 38 0.76 9.51 2.13
C GLU A 38 0.12 9.83 3.50
N SER A 39 0.61 9.23 4.58
CA SER A 39 -0.03 9.37 5.91
C SER A 39 0.92 9.65 7.06
N GLY A 40 2.24 9.64 6.85
CA GLY A 40 3.21 9.66 7.94
C GLY A 40 3.14 8.39 8.81
N LEU A 41 2.83 7.23 8.20
CA LEU A 41 2.54 5.95 8.87
C LEU A 41 1.34 5.98 9.82
N ASN A 42 0.44 6.96 9.68
CA ASN A 42 -0.78 7.04 10.47
C ASN A 42 -1.92 6.27 9.81
N ALA A 43 -2.22 5.08 10.31
CA ALA A 43 -3.32 4.25 9.81
C ALA A 43 -4.72 4.89 9.96
N ASN A 44 -4.85 5.96 10.74
CA ASN A 44 -6.11 6.71 10.89
C ASN A 44 -6.10 8.07 10.19
N ALA A 45 -5.11 8.35 9.34
CA ALA A 45 -5.06 9.57 8.55
C ALA A 45 -6.31 9.70 7.67
N ARG A 46 -6.81 10.93 7.54
CA ARG A 46 -7.98 11.28 6.72
C ARG A 46 -7.73 12.60 6.02
N ALA A 47 -7.97 12.62 4.71
CA ALA A 47 -7.88 13.85 3.94
C ALA A 47 -9.12 14.73 4.20
N GLY A 48 -8.91 16.05 4.33
CA GLY A 48 -10.01 17.00 4.54
C GLY A 48 -10.84 17.31 3.29
N THR A 49 -10.33 16.99 2.10
CA THR A 49 -10.91 17.39 0.81
C THR A 49 -11.36 16.21 -0.07
N SER A 50 -11.17 14.98 0.39
CA SER A 50 -11.53 13.77 -0.37
C SER A 50 -11.91 12.64 0.59
N SER A 51 -12.34 11.50 0.02
CA SER A 51 -12.61 10.29 0.82
C SER A 51 -11.35 9.48 1.15
N ALA A 52 -10.15 10.02 0.87
CA ALA A 52 -8.89 9.34 1.13
C ALA A 52 -8.67 9.12 2.62
N SER A 53 -8.41 7.88 3.02
CA SER A 53 -8.22 7.46 4.41
C SER A 53 -7.17 6.35 4.52
N GLY A 54 -6.54 6.25 5.68
CA GLY A 54 -5.65 5.14 6.03
C GLY A 54 -4.20 5.36 5.63
N LEU A 55 -3.38 4.32 5.87
CA LEU A 55 -1.92 4.36 5.63
C LEU A 55 -1.54 4.82 4.22
N TYR A 56 -2.33 4.39 3.22
CA TYR A 56 -2.09 4.61 1.80
C TYR A 56 -3.09 5.57 1.16
N GLN A 57 -3.88 6.28 1.97
CA GLN A 57 -4.81 7.32 1.52
C GLN A 57 -5.74 6.86 0.37
N PHE A 58 -6.25 5.63 0.44
CA PHE A 58 -7.18 5.11 -0.57
C PHE A 58 -8.49 5.89 -0.58
N ILE A 59 -8.93 6.33 -1.76
CA ILE A 59 -10.29 6.83 -1.97
C ILE A 59 -11.30 5.67 -2.11
N ASP A 60 -12.58 5.94 -1.83
CA ASP A 60 -13.63 4.91 -1.76
C ASP A 60 -13.68 3.98 -2.99
N GLN A 61 -13.71 4.52 -4.21
CA GLN A 61 -13.85 3.68 -5.41
C GLN A 61 -12.61 2.83 -5.69
N SER A 62 -11.41 3.40 -5.51
CA SER A 62 -10.17 2.64 -5.68
C SER A 62 -10.06 1.54 -4.63
N TRP A 63 -10.45 1.82 -3.38
CA TRP A 63 -10.49 0.81 -2.33
C TRP A 63 -11.41 -0.35 -2.68
N LEU A 64 -12.65 -0.06 -3.07
CA LEU A 64 -13.61 -1.09 -3.45
C LEU A 64 -13.12 -1.90 -4.65
N ALA A 65 -12.40 -1.28 -5.60
CA ALA A 65 -11.86 -1.98 -6.77
C ALA A 65 -10.80 -2.99 -6.38
N VAL A 66 -9.86 -2.60 -5.51
CA VAL A 66 -8.78 -3.48 -5.07
C VAL A 66 -9.34 -4.59 -4.18
N VAL A 67 -10.22 -4.28 -3.23
CA VAL A 67 -10.87 -5.30 -2.39
C VAL A 67 -11.71 -6.27 -3.22
N LYS A 68 -12.46 -5.78 -4.22
CA LYS A 68 -13.24 -6.65 -5.10
C LYS A 68 -12.35 -7.65 -5.85
N LYS A 69 -11.18 -7.20 -6.27
CA LYS A 69 -10.27 -8.00 -7.10
C LYS A 69 -9.46 -8.99 -6.26
N HIS A 70 -8.88 -8.52 -5.15
CA HIS A 70 -7.84 -9.25 -4.41
C HIS A 70 -8.25 -9.62 -2.99
N GLY A 71 -9.38 -9.09 -2.48
CA GLY A 71 -9.77 -9.28 -1.09
C GLY A 71 -9.91 -10.75 -0.70
N ALA A 72 -10.46 -11.59 -1.57
CA ALA A 72 -10.64 -13.02 -1.30
C ALA A 72 -9.30 -13.75 -1.07
N GLU A 73 -8.24 -13.37 -1.78
CA GLU A 73 -6.89 -13.97 -1.68
C GLU A 73 -6.25 -13.73 -0.31
N HIS A 74 -6.74 -12.69 0.40
CA HIS A 74 -6.23 -12.25 1.69
C HIS A 74 -7.26 -12.40 2.82
N GLY A 75 -8.23 -13.30 2.67
CA GLY A 75 -9.23 -13.59 3.72
C GLY A 75 -10.37 -12.57 3.85
N LEU A 76 -10.45 -11.61 2.93
CA LEU A 76 -11.53 -10.61 2.83
C LEU A 76 -12.60 -11.01 1.79
N GLY A 77 -12.84 -12.31 1.61
CA GLY A 77 -13.82 -12.83 0.65
C GLY A 77 -15.22 -12.27 0.88
N TRP A 78 -15.65 -12.18 2.15
CA TRP A 78 -16.94 -11.56 2.52
C TRP A 78 -17.08 -10.11 2.01
N ALA A 79 -15.98 -9.35 2.00
CA ALA A 79 -15.96 -7.98 1.51
C ALA A 79 -15.99 -7.94 -0.01
N ALA A 80 -15.14 -8.75 -0.66
CA ALA A 80 -15.06 -8.85 -2.11
C ALA A 80 -16.40 -9.28 -2.74
N ASP A 81 -17.07 -10.27 -2.13
CA ASP A 81 -18.36 -10.79 -2.59
C ASP A 81 -19.50 -9.78 -2.44
N SER A 82 -19.42 -8.95 -1.40
CA SER A 82 -20.41 -7.88 -1.13
C SER A 82 -20.31 -6.70 -2.09
N ILE A 83 -19.21 -6.56 -2.83
CA ILE A 83 -19.00 -5.47 -3.78
C ILE A 83 -19.54 -5.87 -5.15
N GLN A 84 -20.43 -5.03 -5.68
CA GLN A 84 -21.07 -5.20 -6.97
C GLN A 84 -20.56 -4.13 -7.94
N GLN A 85 -20.43 -4.49 -9.21
CA GLN A 85 -20.11 -3.56 -10.28
C GLN A 85 -21.38 -3.23 -11.06
N GLY A 86 -21.81 -1.97 -10.96
CA GLY A 86 -22.96 -1.46 -11.70
C GLY A 86 -22.65 -1.12 -13.16
N ALA A 87 -23.67 -0.72 -13.90
CA ALA A 87 -23.52 -0.19 -15.26
C ALA A 87 -22.54 1.01 -15.26
N GLY A 88 -21.60 1.01 -16.21
CA GLY A 88 -20.56 2.04 -16.28
C GLY A 88 -19.36 1.82 -15.35
N GLY A 89 -19.27 0.68 -14.66
CA GLY A 89 -18.08 0.27 -13.91
C GLY A 89 -18.00 0.81 -12.47
N LYS A 90 -19.00 1.55 -12.01
CA LYS A 90 -19.08 2.05 -10.63
C LYS A 90 -19.25 0.88 -9.65
N LEU A 91 -18.47 0.89 -8.58
CA LEU A 91 -18.53 -0.13 -7.53
C LEU A 91 -19.41 0.32 -6.36
N THR A 92 -20.31 -0.56 -5.95
CA THR A 92 -21.30 -0.33 -4.89
C THR A 92 -21.40 -1.53 -3.96
N VAL A 93 -21.82 -1.27 -2.72
CA VAL A 93 -22.18 -2.30 -1.73
C VAL A 93 -23.60 -1.98 -1.30
N ALA A 94 -24.50 -2.96 -1.40
CA ALA A 94 -25.93 -2.74 -1.23
C ALA A 94 -26.30 -2.39 0.21
N ASP A 95 -25.75 -3.13 1.17
CA ASP A 95 -25.95 -2.88 2.59
C ASP A 95 -25.01 -1.77 3.10
N ALA A 96 -25.58 -0.77 3.79
CA ALA A 96 -24.84 0.40 4.24
C ALA A 96 -23.86 0.08 5.38
N GLY A 97 -24.23 -0.82 6.30
CA GLY A 97 -23.36 -1.26 7.40
C GLY A 97 -22.14 -2.02 6.87
N THR A 98 -22.38 -2.93 5.95
CA THR A 98 -21.35 -3.69 5.24
C THR A 98 -20.44 -2.75 4.45
N ARG A 99 -21.00 -1.77 3.73
CA ARG A 99 -20.21 -0.76 3.04
C ARG A 99 -19.28 -0.02 4.00
N GLN A 100 -19.79 0.39 5.15
CA GLN A 100 -18.99 1.08 6.16
C GLN A 100 -17.87 0.19 6.72
N ALA A 101 -18.17 -1.07 7.03
CA ALA A 101 -17.18 -2.05 7.49
C ALA A 101 -16.06 -2.25 6.45
N ILE A 102 -16.41 -2.43 5.18
CA ILE A 102 -15.44 -2.57 4.09
C ILE A 102 -14.56 -1.33 3.98
N LEU A 103 -15.14 -0.13 4.03
CA LEU A 103 -14.36 1.12 3.94
C LEU A 103 -13.49 1.39 5.16
N ALA A 104 -13.87 0.87 6.33
CA ALA A 104 -13.10 0.99 7.58
C ALA A 104 -11.83 0.15 7.56
N LEU A 105 -11.76 -0.92 6.75
CA LEU A 105 -10.56 -1.72 6.56
C LEU A 105 -9.37 -0.91 6.00
N ARG A 106 -9.60 0.26 5.38
CA ARG A 106 -8.51 1.20 5.03
C ARG A 106 -7.68 1.64 6.23
N ASN A 107 -8.27 1.60 7.41
CA ASN A 107 -7.62 2.00 8.66
C ASN A 107 -7.00 0.82 9.41
N ASP A 108 -7.20 -0.40 8.93
CA ASP A 108 -6.52 -1.58 9.42
C ASP A 108 -5.15 -1.70 8.72
N PRO A 109 -4.02 -1.67 9.45
CA PRO A 109 -2.70 -1.68 8.84
C PRO A 109 -2.44 -2.88 7.93
N GLU A 110 -2.93 -4.06 8.30
CA GLU A 110 -2.70 -5.30 7.54
C GLU A 110 -3.49 -5.30 6.24
N ALA A 111 -4.81 -5.11 6.32
CA ALA A 111 -5.67 -5.04 5.14
C ALA A 111 -5.24 -3.90 4.20
N ALA A 112 -4.93 -2.72 4.74
CA ALA A 112 -4.49 -1.59 3.95
C ALA A 112 -3.16 -1.84 3.23
N SER A 113 -2.20 -2.48 3.91
CA SER A 113 -0.89 -2.81 3.32
C SER A 113 -1.01 -3.88 2.24
N LEU A 114 -1.81 -4.93 2.48
CA LEU A 114 -2.05 -5.98 1.49
C LEU A 114 -2.72 -5.43 0.23
N MET A 115 -3.79 -4.66 0.38
CA MET A 115 -4.46 -4.04 -0.76
C MET A 115 -3.56 -3.01 -1.47
N ALA A 116 -2.75 -2.24 -0.74
CA ALA A 116 -1.78 -1.35 -1.37
C ALA A 116 -0.74 -2.11 -2.21
N ALA A 117 -0.22 -3.22 -1.68
CA ALA A 117 0.76 -4.05 -2.36
C ALA A 117 0.18 -4.76 -3.59
N GLU A 118 -1.06 -5.27 -3.51
CA GLU A 118 -1.75 -5.84 -4.66
C GLU A 118 -2.05 -4.79 -5.75
N HIS A 119 -2.46 -3.60 -5.34
CA HIS A 119 -2.65 -2.50 -6.28
C HIS A 119 -1.34 -2.08 -6.96
N ALA A 120 -0.24 -2.09 -6.21
CA ALA A 120 1.11 -1.83 -6.72
C ALA A 120 1.56 -2.94 -7.69
N ALA A 121 1.30 -4.21 -7.38
CA ALA A 121 1.58 -5.36 -8.26
C ALA A 121 0.83 -5.27 -9.59
N ASP A 122 -0.45 -4.94 -9.56
CA ASP A 122 -1.25 -4.69 -10.76
C ASP A 122 -0.67 -3.57 -11.63
N ASN A 123 -0.32 -2.45 -11.00
CA ASN A 123 0.27 -1.31 -11.69
C ASN A 123 1.66 -1.65 -12.25
N LYS A 124 2.48 -2.40 -11.51
CA LYS A 124 3.79 -2.89 -11.95
C LYS A 124 3.65 -3.69 -13.23
N ALA A 125 2.81 -4.74 -13.23
CA ALA A 125 2.60 -5.58 -14.39
C ALA A 125 2.12 -4.78 -15.62
N ALA A 126 1.18 -3.84 -15.42
CA ALA A 126 0.65 -3.03 -16.50
C ALA A 126 1.65 -1.99 -17.05
N ILE A 127 2.52 -1.43 -16.21
CA ILE A 127 3.59 -0.51 -16.62
C ILE A 127 4.68 -1.28 -17.38
N GLU A 128 5.15 -2.40 -16.82
CA GLU A 128 6.20 -3.22 -17.43
C GLU A 128 5.77 -3.73 -18.81
N GLY A 129 4.54 -4.25 -18.93
CA GLY A 129 3.98 -4.66 -20.21
C GLY A 129 3.83 -3.51 -21.22
N SER A 130 3.78 -2.27 -20.76
CA SER A 130 3.67 -1.09 -21.63
C SER A 130 5.00 -0.46 -22.02
N LEU A 131 6.04 -0.61 -21.20
CA LEU A 131 7.34 0.05 -21.38
C LEU A 131 8.44 -0.93 -21.84
N GLY A 132 8.25 -2.25 -21.63
CA GLY A 132 9.26 -3.25 -21.98
C GLY A 132 10.51 -3.20 -21.10
N ARG A 133 10.42 -2.57 -19.92
CA ARG A 133 11.47 -2.51 -18.89
C ARG A 133 10.87 -2.74 -17.51
N THR A 134 11.70 -3.18 -16.55
CA THR A 134 11.29 -3.26 -15.13
C THR A 134 10.78 -1.91 -14.65
N ALA A 135 9.68 -1.94 -13.89
CA ALA A 135 9.16 -0.75 -13.23
C ALA A 135 10.03 -0.39 -12.03
N THR A 136 10.07 0.90 -11.73
CA THR A 136 10.68 1.45 -10.54
C THR A 136 9.61 1.84 -9.52
N GLY A 137 9.99 2.03 -8.27
CA GLY A 137 9.08 2.57 -7.27
C GLY A 137 8.57 3.96 -7.64
N THR A 138 9.36 4.75 -8.37
CA THR A 138 8.88 6.03 -8.92
C THR A 138 7.78 5.82 -9.96
N ASP A 139 7.93 4.85 -10.87
CA ASP A 139 6.89 4.54 -11.86
C ASP A 139 5.55 4.16 -11.19
N LEU A 140 5.62 3.34 -10.13
CA LEU A 140 4.42 2.98 -9.35
C LEU A 140 3.84 4.18 -8.61
N TYR A 141 4.68 5.03 -8.04
CA TYR A 141 4.22 6.24 -7.36
C TYR A 141 3.58 7.24 -8.33
N MET A 142 4.08 7.32 -9.57
CA MET A 142 3.43 8.07 -10.64
C MET A 142 2.05 7.47 -10.99
N ALA A 143 1.89 6.15 -10.98
CA ALA A 143 0.59 5.50 -11.19
C ALA A 143 -0.40 5.75 -10.06
N HIS A 144 0.08 5.80 -8.81
CA HIS A 144 -0.74 6.21 -7.68
C HIS A 144 -1.26 7.65 -7.85
N PHE A 145 -0.40 8.58 -8.28
CA PHE A 145 -0.74 10.00 -8.41
C PHE A 145 -1.59 10.33 -9.66
N LEU A 146 -1.23 9.80 -10.83
CA LEU A 146 -1.87 10.12 -12.11
C LEU A 146 -2.96 9.11 -12.51
N GLY A 147 -3.10 8.02 -11.77
CA GLY A 147 -3.75 6.80 -12.24
C GLY A 147 -2.89 6.07 -13.29
N LEU A 148 -3.19 4.78 -13.51
CA LEU A 148 -2.41 3.90 -14.40
C LEU A 148 -2.30 4.43 -15.84
N GLY A 149 -3.41 4.93 -16.41
CA GLY A 149 -3.41 5.48 -17.78
C GLY A 149 -2.54 6.74 -17.92
N GLY A 150 -2.65 7.64 -16.93
CA GLY A 150 -1.87 8.87 -16.88
C GLY A 150 -0.37 8.59 -16.71
N ALA A 151 0.00 7.67 -15.81
CA ALA A 151 1.38 7.25 -15.63
C ALA A 151 1.96 6.61 -16.89
N ARG A 152 1.25 5.69 -17.56
CA ARG A 152 1.72 5.11 -18.82
C ARG A 152 1.97 6.18 -19.89
N SER A 153 1.11 7.19 -19.99
CA SER A 153 1.31 8.32 -20.91
C SER A 153 2.54 9.14 -20.52
N PHE A 154 2.66 9.49 -19.24
CA PHE A 154 3.78 10.24 -18.68
C PHE A 154 5.12 9.54 -18.92
N LEU A 155 5.22 8.25 -18.59
CA LEU A 155 6.45 7.48 -18.68
C LEU A 155 6.93 7.30 -20.13
N ARG A 156 6.01 7.16 -21.10
CA ARG A 156 6.36 7.20 -22.52
C ARG A 156 6.92 8.55 -22.95
N GLN A 157 6.39 9.66 -22.41
CA GLN A 157 6.94 10.99 -22.68
C GLN A 157 8.31 11.17 -22.01
N LEU A 158 8.52 10.59 -20.82
CA LEU A 158 9.81 10.58 -20.14
C LEU A 158 10.87 9.88 -20.99
N ASP A 159 10.55 8.69 -21.54
CA ASP A 159 11.48 7.92 -22.36
C ASP A 159 11.79 8.59 -23.71
N SER A 160 10.79 9.24 -24.33
CA SER A 160 10.95 9.83 -25.67
C SER A 160 11.43 11.28 -25.69
N ASN A 161 11.02 12.10 -24.73
CA ASN A 161 11.40 13.51 -24.66
C ASN A 161 11.35 14.04 -23.21
N PRO A 162 12.36 13.74 -22.39
CA PRO A 162 12.40 14.10 -20.97
C PRO A 162 12.35 15.63 -20.73
N ASN A 163 12.79 16.42 -21.70
CA ASN A 163 12.89 17.88 -21.61
C ASN A 163 11.58 18.61 -21.96
N LYS A 164 10.51 17.90 -22.36
CA LYS A 164 9.20 18.53 -22.57
C LYS A 164 8.66 19.11 -21.28
N ILE A 165 8.00 20.25 -21.40
CA ILE A 165 7.33 20.90 -20.28
C ILE A 165 6.12 20.10 -19.84
N GLY A 166 6.12 19.62 -18.60
CA GLY A 166 5.04 18.77 -18.08
C GLY A 166 3.68 19.47 -18.05
N ALA A 167 3.67 20.77 -17.74
CA ALA A 167 2.44 21.55 -17.70
C ALA A 167 1.76 21.71 -19.07
N ALA A 168 2.53 21.63 -20.15
CA ALA A 168 2.00 21.66 -21.51
C ALA A 168 1.36 20.32 -21.91
N LEU A 169 1.85 19.21 -21.35
CA LEU A 169 1.34 17.86 -21.63
C LEU A 169 0.15 17.49 -20.73
N PHE A 170 0.12 17.99 -19.50
CA PHE A 170 -0.89 17.64 -18.48
C PHE A 170 -1.51 18.89 -17.84
N PRO A 171 -2.23 19.73 -18.60
CA PRO A 171 -2.70 21.05 -18.13
C PRO A 171 -3.67 20.95 -16.94
N ALA A 172 -4.56 19.95 -16.92
CA ALA A 172 -5.49 19.75 -15.80
C ALA A 172 -4.75 19.38 -14.50
N ALA A 173 -3.78 18.46 -14.57
CA ALA A 173 -2.97 18.08 -13.42
C ALA A 173 -2.08 19.24 -12.95
N ALA A 174 -1.56 20.05 -13.88
CA ALA A 174 -0.76 21.22 -13.58
C ALA A 174 -1.54 22.35 -12.89
N ASN A 175 -2.83 22.49 -13.21
CA ASN A 175 -3.72 23.43 -12.54
C ASN A 175 -4.05 22.95 -11.11
N ALA A 176 -4.33 21.66 -10.93
CA ALA A 176 -4.62 21.10 -9.63
C ALA A 176 -3.40 21.00 -8.70
N ASN A 177 -2.19 20.85 -9.28
CA ASN A 177 -0.96 20.55 -8.54
C ASN A 177 0.18 21.50 -8.95
N ARG A 178 -0.05 22.81 -8.81
CA ARG A 178 0.86 23.86 -9.30
C ARG A 178 2.30 23.69 -8.80
N ASN A 179 2.48 23.31 -7.54
CA ASN A 179 3.78 23.08 -6.89
C ASN A 179 4.57 21.88 -7.46
N ILE A 180 3.89 20.94 -8.11
CA ILE A 180 4.50 19.79 -8.78
C ILE A 180 4.98 20.20 -10.18
N PHE A 181 4.20 20.98 -10.91
CA PHE A 181 4.46 21.32 -12.31
C PHE A 181 5.29 22.59 -12.49
N TYR A 182 5.44 23.41 -11.45
CA TYR A 182 6.17 24.67 -11.50
C TYR A 182 7.15 24.78 -10.32
N ALA A 183 8.24 25.49 -10.53
CA ALA A 183 9.16 25.89 -9.46
C ALA A 183 8.59 27.08 -8.67
N GLY A 184 9.21 27.40 -7.52
CA GLY A 184 8.76 28.50 -6.66
C GLY A 184 8.81 29.87 -7.34
N ASN A 185 9.67 30.04 -8.34
CA ASN A 185 9.76 31.23 -9.20
C ASN A 185 8.80 31.20 -10.41
N GLY A 186 7.88 30.22 -10.47
CA GLY A 186 6.91 30.08 -11.55
C GLY A 186 7.44 29.43 -12.82
N GLN A 187 8.72 29.05 -12.90
CA GLN A 187 9.26 28.35 -14.08
C GLN A 187 8.62 26.96 -14.22
N PRO A 188 8.15 26.60 -15.43
CA PRO A 188 7.55 25.29 -15.65
C PRO A 188 8.63 24.20 -15.61
N ARG A 189 8.28 23.05 -15.03
CA ARG A 189 9.18 21.90 -14.92
C ARG A 189 9.09 20.99 -16.13
N THR A 190 10.21 20.35 -16.46
CA THR A 190 10.24 19.29 -17.46
C THR A 190 9.61 17.99 -16.91
N ILE A 191 9.32 17.04 -17.79
CA ILE A 191 8.86 15.70 -17.40
C ILE A 191 9.92 15.00 -16.53
N ALA A 192 11.21 15.11 -16.88
CA ALA A 192 12.29 14.57 -16.06
C ALA A 192 12.37 15.22 -14.67
N ASP A 193 12.24 16.54 -14.58
CA ASP A 193 12.25 17.25 -13.29
C ASP A 193 11.10 16.81 -12.40
N ILE A 194 9.90 16.63 -12.98
CA ILE A 194 8.73 16.15 -12.24
C ILE A 194 9.03 14.74 -11.71
N TYR A 195 9.48 13.83 -12.57
CA TYR A 195 9.78 12.45 -12.19
C TYR A 195 10.82 12.37 -11.06
N GLN A 196 11.93 13.11 -11.17
CA GLN A 196 12.98 13.15 -10.14
C GLN A 196 12.46 13.68 -8.80
N ARG A 197 11.50 14.60 -8.80
CA ARG A 197 10.88 15.09 -7.56
C ARG A 197 10.02 14.04 -6.88
N PHE A 198 9.30 13.22 -7.65
CA PHE A 198 8.55 12.08 -7.10
C PHE A 198 9.51 11.03 -6.54
N ALA A 199 10.59 10.70 -7.25
CA ALA A 199 11.64 9.80 -6.76
C ALA A 199 12.22 10.31 -5.43
N ALA A 200 12.67 11.57 -5.39
CA ALA A 200 13.26 12.16 -4.19
C ALA A 200 12.29 12.25 -3.02
N LYS A 201 11.00 12.53 -3.28
CA LYS A 201 9.96 12.56 -2.25
C LYS A 201 9.79 11.17 -1.61
N LEU A 202 9.78 10.12 -2.44
CA LEU A 202 9.62 8.75 -2.00
C LEU A 202 10.83 8.26 -1.20
N ASP A 203 12.04 8.49 -1.71
CA ASP A 203 13.28 8.13 -1.02
C ASP A 203 13.45 8.86 0.30
N LYS A 204 13.14 10.17 0.33
CA LYS A 204 13.14 10.94 1.58
C LYS A 204 12.14 10.36 2.58
N GLY A 205 10.92 10.05 2.13
CA GLY A 205 9.91 9.43 2.99
C GLY A 205 10.41 8.13 3.59
N ALA A 206 10.93 7.22 2.78
CA ALA A 206 11.46 5.94 3.26
C ALA A 206 12.63 6.13 4.24
N ALA A 207 13.57 7.03 3.94
CA ALA A 207 14.72 7.31 4.80
C ALA A 207 14.30 7.90 6.16
N ASP A 208 13.29 8.78 6.19
CA ASP A 208 12.78 9.41 7.42
C ASP A 208 12.23 8.38 8.43
N VAL A 209 11.91 7.15 7.98
CA VAL A 209 11.40 6.04 8.81
C VAL A 209 12.32 4.81 8.84
N GLY A 210 13.59 4.99 8.46
CA GLY A 210 14.65 4.00 8.65
C GLY A 210 14.77 2.95 7.56
N ALA A 211 14.27 3.20 6.34
CA ALA A 211 14.56 2.35 5.19
C ALA A 211 16.07 2.29 4.90
N THR A 212 16.59 1.11 4.58
CA THR A 212 18.00 0.90 4.23
C THR A 212 18.27 0.98 2.73
N GLY A 213 17.21 0.99 1.90
CA GLY A 213 17.27 1.08 0.45
C GLY A 213 16.49 2.25 -0.14
N LEU A 214 16.64 2.45 -1.45
CA LEU A 214 15.90 3.48 -2.20
C LEU A 214 14.52 2.96 -2.58
N ALA A 215 13.48 3.59 -2.05
CA ALA A 215 12.09 3.31 -2.40
C ALA A 215 11.77 3.65 -3.86
N SER A 216 12.56 4.52 -4.49
CA SER A 216 12.43 4.93 -5.89
C SER A 216 13.07 3.96 -6.90
N ALA A 217 13.84 2.97 -6.43
CA ALA A 217 14.66 2.09 -7.26
C ALA A 217 13.85 1.11 -8.13
N LYS A 218 14.55 0.36 -8.98
CA LYS A 218 13.96 -0.74 -9.76
C LYS A 218 13.37 -1.79 -8.83
N LEU A 219 12.18 -2.26 -9.16
CA LEU A 219 11.46 -3.28 -8.41
C LEU A 219 11.78 -4.66 -8.99
N ASP A 220 13.00 -5.11 -8.75
CA ASP A 220 13.47 -6.40 -9.24
C ASP A 220 12.86 -7.55 -8.40
N PRO A 221 12.41 -8.66 -9.01
CA PRO A 221 11.76 -9.78 -8.31
C PRO A 221 12.64 -10.56 -7.30
N GLY A 222 13.80 -10.06 -6.89
CA GLY A 222 14.80 -10.82 -6.12
C GLY A 222 15.47 -10.08 -4.97
N THR A 223 15.16 -8.80 -4.72
CA THR A 223 15.80 -8.02 -3.65
C THR A 223 15.05 -8.04 -2.32
N ALA A 224 13.85 -8.63 -2.28
CA ALA A 224 13.05 -8.74 -1.04
C ALA A 224 13.73 -9.59 0.06
N THR A 225 14.75 -10.38 -0.27
CA THR A 225 15.51 -11.22 0.70
C THR A 225 16.85 -10.61 1.13
N ASP A 226 17.36 -9.60 0.43
CA ASP A 226 18.68 -8.99 0.70
C ASP A 226 18.55 -7.62 1.40
N THR A 227 17.42 -7.37 2.06
CA THR A 227 17.34 -6.24 2.99
C THR A 227 18.12 -6.65 4.23
N GLU A 228 19.37 -6.22 4.32
CA GLU A 228 20.17 -6.20 5.54
C GLU A 228 19.43 -5.32 6.57
N ILE A 229 18.48 -5.92 7.29
CA ILE A 229 17.86 -5.32 8.47
C ILE A 229 18.90 -5.45 9.57
N ILE A 230 19.75 -4.43 9.75
CA ILE A 230 20.60 -4.30 10.93
C ILE A 230 19.66 -3.92 12.09
N PRO A 231 19.36 -4.83 13.05
CA PRO A 231 18.65 -4.42 14.25
C PRO A 231 19.64 -3.57 15.07
N GLY A 232 19.22 -2.38 15.46
CA GLY A 232 19.98 -1.57 16.42
C GLY A 232 19.99 -2.27 17.76
N ASN A 233 20.98 -3.16 17.99
CA ASN A 233 21.43 -3.71 19.29
C ASN A 233 22.70 -4.59 19.20
N GLY A 234 23.41 -4.64 18.07
CA GLY A 234 24.75 -5.24 18.00
C GLY A 234 24.81 -6.77 17.91
N GLU A 235 23.79 -7.44 17.38
CA GLU A 235 23.82 -8.88 17.12
C GLU A 235 24.35 -9.18 15.71
N SER A 236 25.20 -10.21 15.59
CA SER A 236 25.85 -10.61 14.34
C SER A 236 24.87 -11.20 13.32
N GLN A 237 25.24 -11.13 12.02
CA GLN A 237 24.47 -11.54 10.82
C GLN A 237 23.72 -12.88 10.89
N SER A 238 24.14 -13.82 11.75
CA SER A 238 23.44 -15.09 12.00
C SER A 238 22.15 -14.96 12.81
N GLY A 239 21.97 -13.90 13.61
CA GLY A 239 20.80 -13.73 14.49
C GLY A 239 19.52 -13.32 13.74
N ALA A 240 19.64 -12.47 12.73
CA ALA A 240 18.50 -11.93 11.99
C ALA A 240 17.84 -12.96 11.06
N THR A 241 18.64 -13.79 10.38
CA THR A 241 18.13 -14.92 9.58
C THR A 241 17.50 -15.98 10.47
N HIS A 242 18.05 -16.22 11.66
CA HIS A 242 17.44 -17.11 12.65
C HIS A 242 16.12 -16.55 13.23
N TRP A 243 16.00 -15.24 13.43
CA TRP A 243 14.76 -14.60 13.90
C TRP A 243 13.64 -14.61 12.85
N ALA A 244 13.96 -14.28 11.60
CA ALA A 244 12.98 -14.32 10.50
C ALA A 244 12.48 -15.75 10.25
N GLN A 245 13.40 -16.72 10.20
CA GLN A 245 13.06 -18.14 10.06
C GLN A 245 12.27 -18.66 11.27
N ALA A 246 12.67 -18.31 12.50
CA ALA A 246 11.95 -18.73 13.72
C ALA A 246 10.54 -18.12 13.79
N THR A 247 10.35 -16.89 13.30
CA THR A 247 9.04 -16.24 13.24
C THR A 247 8.15 -16.91 12.18
N LEU A 248 8.70 -17.22 11.01
CA LEU A 248 8.02 -18.00 9.95
C LEU A 248 7.67 -19.42 10.42
N ASP A 249 8.56 -20.09 11.16
CA ASP A 249 8.33 -21.43 11.70
C ASP A 249 7.29 -21.43 12.84
N GLN A 250 7.26 -20.37 13.67
CA GLN A 250 6.26 -20.18 14.72
C GLN A 250 4.86 -19.86 14.14
N LEU A 251 4.80 -19.11 13.04
CA LEU A 251 3.56 -18.82 12.31
C LEU A 251 3.04 -20.05 11.56
N ASN A 252 3.93 -20.84 10.93
CA ASN A 252 3.57 -22.11 10.28
C ASN A 252 3.19 -23.22 11.28
N GLY A 253 3.84 -23.26 12.45
CA GLY A 253 3.48 -24.16 13.55
C GLY A 253 2.17 -23.78 14.25
N GLY A 254 1.86 -22.48 14.30
CA GLY A 254 0.58 -21.93 14.77
C GLY A 254 -0.56 -22.22 13.78
N ALA A 255 -0.32 -22.09 12.48
CA ALA A 255 -1.30 -22.40 11.43
C ALA A 255 -1.71 -23.88 11.43
N ARG A 256 -0.76 -24.82 11.59
CA ARG A 256 -1.07 -26.27 11.69
C ARG A 256 -1.85 -26.64 12.96
N ARG A 257 -1.64 -25.92 14.07
CA ARG A 257 -2.45 -26.08 15.30
C ARG A 257 -3.82 -25.44 15.17
N ALA A 258 -3.95 -24.31 14.47
CA ALA A 258 -5.21 -23.63 14.22
C ALA A 258 -6.12 -24.39 13.22
N GLU A 259 -5.54 -25.03 12.19
CA GLU A 259 -6.27 -25.89 11.25
C GLU A 259 -6.95 -27.09 11.92
N THR A 260 -6.40 -27.59 13.03
CA THR A 260 -7.01 -28.70 13.78
C THR A 260 -8.15 -28.23 14.69
N VAL A 261 -8.22 -26.92 15.00
CA VAL A 261 -9.21 -26.31 15.93
C VAL A 261 -10.38 -25.62 15.18
N LEU A 262 -10.26 -25.41 13.87
CA LEU A 262 -11.24 -24.67 13.05
C LEU A 262 -12.19 -25.56 12.22
N ARG A 263 -12.53 -26.76 12.72
CA ARG A 263 -13.74 -27.45 12.23
C ARG A 263 -14.95 -26.91 13.00
N PRO A 264 -15.94 -26.32 12.33
CA PRO A 264 -17.10 -25.76 13.01
C PRO A 264 -17.94 -26.88 13.64
N THR A 265 -18.05 -26.90 14.97
CA THR A 265 -19.11 -27.63 15.66
C THR A 265 -20.28 -26.68 15.97
N PRO A 266 -21.51 -27.20 16.08
CA PRO A 266 -22.74 -26.40 16.26
C PRO A 266 -22.75 -25.45 17.47
N ASP A 267 -21.84 -25.62 18.44
CA ASP A 267 -21.81 -24.84 19.67
C ASP A 267 -21.18 -23.43 19.49
N ASN A 268 -20.32 -23.25 18.48
CA ASN A 268 -19.62 -21.98 18.26
C ASN A 268 -20.53 -20.88 17.65
N ALA A 269 -21.65 -21.26 17.03
CA ALA A 269 -22.61 -20.32 16.45
C ALA A 269 -23.52 -19.67 17.51
N ARG A 270 -23.71 -20.29 18.68
CA ARG A 270 -24.57 -19.77 19.76
C ARG A 270 -23.91 -18.65 20.55
N LEU A 271 -22.58 -18.65 20.69
CA LEU A 271 -21.85 -17.61 21.41
C LEU A 271 -21.82 -16.26 20.65
N ALA A 272 -21.71 -16.30 19.32
CA ALA A 272 -21.72 -15.10 18.48
C ALA A 272 -23.09 -14.37 18.52
N TYR A 273 -24.19 -15.12 18.69
CA TYR A 273 -25.53 -14.55 18.79
C TYR A 273 -25.84 -13.95 20.18
N MET A 274 -25.19 -14.44 21.24
CA MET A 274 -25.40 -13.91 22.60
C MET A 274 -24.57 -12.65 22.92
N MET A 275 -23.41 -12.48 22.28
CA MET A 275 -22.60 -11.25 22.44
C MET A 275 -23.22 -10.02 21.74
N LEU A 276 -24.10 -10.21 20.76
CA LEU A 276 -24.78 -9.12 20.05
C LEU A 276 -26.01 -8.57 20.80
N ALA A 277 -26.52 -9.30 21.80
CA ALA A 277 -27.69 -8.90 22.58
C ALA A 277 -27.35 -8.13 23.88
N SER A 278 -26.07 -8.07 24.29
CA SER A 278 -25.66 -7.37 25.52
C SER A 278 -25.02 -5.99 25.29
N MET A 279 -25.03 -5.48 24.04
CA MET A 279 -24.49 -4.16 23.67
C MET A 279 -25.55 -3.22 23.08
N GLY A 280 -26.81 -3.39 23.48
CA GLY A 280 -27.89 -2.46 23.17
C GLY A 280 -28.61 -2.04 24.45
N GLY A 281 -28.15 -0.94 25.04
CA GLY A 281 -28.76 -0.23 26.18
C GLY A 281 -28.15 1.16 26.29
#